data_AF-A0A819LYF8-F1
#
_entry.id   AF-A0A819LYF8-F1
#
_cell.length_a   1.000
_cell.length_b   1.000
_cell.length_c   1.000
_cell.angle_alpha   90.00
_cell.angle_beta   90.00
_cell.angle_gamma   90.00
#
_symmetry.space_group_name_H-M   'P 1'
#
loop_
_entity.id
_entity.type
_entity.pdbx_description
1 polymer ?
#
loop_
_entity_poly.entity_id
_entity_poly.type
_entity_poly.pdbx_seq_one_letter_code
_entity_poly.pdbx_strand_id
1 'polypeptide(L)'
;MENDSSGDDMLYSINSDISDIDSDEVKRNSLNDESDSPYWSGESLKSNLPSYDSRLQLLPGFQSNLLQNATPMNYFQIQTNNTKQSSMTDIDFNCLLEFLFHASVVHLSNKRDYWSKSSRQSMAADAISRDRIMYLCSILHFHDNSIEKDKVEKVQPILEYFNARCRQIVEPENNISIDEQMIP
;
A
#
# COMPACT_ATOMS: atom_id res chain seq x y z
N MET A 1 -21.91 -47.98 -44.28
CA MET A 1 -21.95 -46.65 -44.92
C MET A 1 -21.72 -45.65 -43.79
N GLU A 2 -20.61 -44.89 -43.89
CA GLU A 2 -20.29 -43.59 -43.24
C GLU A 2 -20.32 -43.56 -41.69
N ASN A 3 -19.22 -43.46 -40.94
CA ASN A 3 -18.19 -42.39 -40.80
C ASN A 3 -18.74 -40.96 -40.71
N ASP A 4 -18.41 -40.29 -39.60
CA ASP A 4 -18.05 -38.86 -39.41
C ASP A 4 -18.34 -38.49 -37.94
N SER A 5 -17.40 -38.30 -37.00
CA SER A 5 -16.08 -37.63 -36.96
C SER A 5 -16.14 -36.10 -37.03
N SER A 6 -15.55 -35.49 -36.00
CA SER A 6 -15.05 -34.11 -35.87
C SER A 6 -16.04 -32.95 -36.00
N GLY A 7 -16.40 -32.40 -34.84
CA GLY A 7 -16.83 -31.00 -34.74
C GLY A 7 -15.58 -30.13 -34.61
N ASP A 8 -15.11 -29.64 -35.75
CA ASP A 8 -13.94 -28.77 -35.91
C ASP A 8 -14.22 -27.32 -35.47
N ASP A 9 -13.11 -26.67 -35.11
CA ASP A 9 -12.94 -25.33 -34.60
C ASP A 9 -13.55 -24.22 -35.47
N MET A 10 -14.32 -23.33 -34.83
CA MET A 10 -14.79 -22.08 -35.41
C MET A 10 -13.70 -21.00 -35.34
N LEU A 11 -12.82 -20.98 -36.34
CA LEU A 11 -11.96 -19.84 -36.67
C LEU A 11 -12.76 -18.85 -37.56
N TYR A 12 -13.22 -17.75 -36.98
CA TYR A 12 -13.72 -16.63 -37.77
C TYR A 12 -12.55 -15.86 -38.40
N SER A 13 -12.42 -16.00 -39.72
CA SER A 13 -11.57 -15.19 -40.58
C SER A 13 -12.20 -13.80 -40.74
N ILE A 14 -11.46 -12.74 -40.42
CA ILE A 14 -11.81 -11.37 -40.83
C ILE A 14 -11.12 -11.11 -42.17
N ASN A 15 -11.95 -10.88 -43.20
CA ASN A 15 -11.52 -10.58 -44.55
C ASN A 15 -10.71 -9.30 -44.64
N SER A 16 -9.68 -9.39 -45.47
CA SER A 16 -8.98 -8.31 -46.15
C SER A 16 -9.95 -7.42 -46.92
N ASP A 17 -9.92 -6.11 -46.66
CA ASP A 17 -10.27 -5.05 -47.60
C ASP A 17 -9.89 -3.68 -47.01
N ILE A 18 -8.62 -3.30 -47.16
CA ILE A 18 -8.17 -1.90 -47.23
C ILE A 18 -7.12 -1.85 -48.34
N SER A 19 -7.59 -1.83 -49.58
CA SER A 19 -6.82 -1.27 -50.70
C SER A 19 -6.86 0.25 -50.61
N ASP A 20 -5.73 0.87 -50.91
CA ASP A 20 -5.51 2.31 -51.12
C ASP A 20 -5.07 3.11 -49.87
N ILE A 21 -3.83 2.86 -49.44
CA ILE A 21 -3.02 3.87 -48.73
C ILE A 21 -1.86 4.26 -49.64
N ASP A 22 -1.81 5.56 -49.92
CA ASP A 22 -0.91 6.24 -50.84
C ASP A 22 0.56 6.00 -50.50
N SER A 23 1.34 5.53 -51.48
CA SER A 23 2.74 5.11 -51.30
C SER A 23 3.69 6.27 -50.96
N ASP A 24 3.20 7.51 -51.06
CA ASP A 24 3.94 8.73 -50.75
C ASP A 24 3.78 9.20 -49.29
N GLU A 25 2.86 8.61 -48.52
CA GLU A 25 2.74 8.87 -47.07
C GLU A 25 3.73 8.04 -46.24
N VAL A 26 4.13 6.87 -46.75
CA VAL A 26 5.12 5.97 -46.10
C VAL A 26 6.54 6.56 -46.10
N LYS A 27 6.89 7.43 -47.06
CA LYS A 27 8.24 8.02 -47.15
C LYS A 27 8.47 9.23 -46.25
N ARG A 28 7.42 9.83 -45.67
CA ARG A 28 7.58 10.94 -44.70
C ARG A 28 7.81 10.47 -43.26
N ASN A 29 7.62 9.18 -42.97
CA ASN A 29 7.82 8.60 -41.64
C ASN A 29 9.13 7.82 -41.48
N SER A 30 9.99 7.74 -42.49
CA SER A 30 11.32 7.08 -42.38
C SER A 30 12.46 8.01 -41.95
N LEU A 31 12.16 9.17 -41.37
CA LEU A 31 13.14 10.04 -40.74
C LEU A 31 12.60 10.42 -39.36
N ASN A 32 13.22 9.87 -38.31
CA ASN A 32 13.04 10.13 -36.86
C ASN A 32 12.36 9.03 -36.03
N ASP A 33 12.65 7.75 -36.22
CA ASP A 33 12.06 6.70 -35.36
C ASP A 33 13.07 5.73 -34.72
N GLU A 34 14.27 6.21 -34.42
CA GLU A 34 15.20 5.54 -33.49
C GLU A 34 16.00 6.59 -32.69
N SER A 35 15.63 6.84 -31.43
CA SER A 35 16.59 6.81 -30.29
C SER A 35 16.09 7.32 -28.94
N ASP A 36 14.93 7.98 -28.81
CA ASP A 36 14.63 8.72 -27.56
C ASP A 36 13.40 8.19 -26.80
N SER A 37 13.27 6.87 -26.66
CA SER A 37 12.48 6.36 -25.54
C SER A 37 13.28 6.59 -24.26
N PRO A 38 12.81 7.40 -23.29
CA PRO A 38 13.61 7.67 -22.10
C PRO A 38 13.76 6.36 -21.33
N TYR A 39 14.97 5.82 -21.34
CA TYR A 39 15.34 4.60 -20.64
C TYR A 39 15.07 4.79 -19.15
N TRP A 40 14.27 3.89 -18.56
CA TRP A 40 14.04 3.83 -17.12
C TRP A 40 15.40 3.62 -16.43
N SER A 41 15.84 4.59 -15.64
CA SER A 41 17.19 4.54 -15.04
C SER A 41 17.28 3.50 -13.93
N GLY A 42 16.15 3.14 -13.32
CA GLY A 42 16.09 2.32 -12.11
C GLY A 42 16.59 3.02 -10.85
N GLU A 43 17.02 4.27 -10.97
CA GLU A 43 17.50 5.11 -9.87
C GLU A 43 16.36 6.02 -9.39
N SER A 44 15.30 5.42 -8.85
CA SER A 44 14.15 6.18 -8.34
C SER A 44 14.38 6.74 -6.93
N LEU A 45 15.56 6.49 -6.34
CA LEU A 45 15.92 6.87 -4.97
C LEU A 45 17.04 7.92 -4.96
N LYS A 46 16.94 8.91 -4.07
CA LYS A 46 17.99 9.94 -3.94
C LYS A 46 19.31 9.34 -3.44
N SER A 47 20.43 9.83 -3.97
CA SER A 47 21.79 9.32 -3.66
C SER A 47 22.22 9.46 -2.20
N ASN A 48 21.58 10.35 -1.43
CA ASN A 48 21.95 10.70 -0.05
C ASN A 48 21.09 10.00 1.01
N LEU A 49 20.51 8.83 0.67
CA LEU A 49 19.69 8.09 1.61
C LEU A 49 20.52 7.49 2.75
N PRO A 50 19.98 7.45 3.99
CA PRO A 50 20.60 6.70 5.07
C PRO A 50 20.78 5.22 4.68
N SER A 51 21.86 4.58 5.13
CA SER A 51 22.02 3.13 4.97
C SER A 51 20.90 2.42 5.73
N TYR A 52 20.06 1.69 5.01
CA TYR A 52 19.02 0.85 5.58
C TYR A 52 19.58 -0.55 5.81
N ASP A 53 19.69 -0.96 7.07
CA ASP A 53 19.85 -2.37 7.39
C ASP A 53 18.53 -3.06 7.04
N SER A 54 18.57 -4.08 6.17
CA SER A 54 17.49 -4.92 5.64
C SER A 54 16.48 -5.49 6.66
N ARG A 55 16.63 -5.19 7.95
CA ARG A 55 15.58 -5.33 8.96
C ARG A 55 14.48 -4.30 8.68
N LEU A 56 13.22 -4.67 8.91
CA LEU A 56 12.08 -3.75 8.97
C LEU A 56 12.22 -2.82 10.20
N GLN A 57 13.27 -2.01 10.23
CA GLN A 57 13.35 -0.87 11.11
C GLN A 57 12.53 0.21 10.42
N LEU A 58 11.32 0.42 10.92
CA LEU A 58 10.66 1.68 10.68
C LEU A 58 11.65 2.77 11.11
N LEU A 59 11.97 3.68 10.18
CA LEU A 59 12.94 4.75 10.43
C LEU A 59 12.65 5.38 11.80
N PRO A 60 13.64 5.67 12.65
CA PRO A 60 13.39 6.27 13.96
C PRO A 60 12.55 7.56 13.87
N GLY A 61 12.75 8.34 12.79
CA GLY A 61 11.93 9.50 12.47
C GLY A 61 10.51 9.17 12.00
N PHE A 62 10.30 8.02 11.35
CA PHE A 62 8.97 7.51 11.01
C PHE A 62 8.22 7.06 12.26
N GLN A 63 8.86 6.28 13.12
CA GLN A 63 8.26 5.82 14.37
C GLN A 63 7.90 7.00 15.30
N SER A 64 8.79 7.96 15.50
CA SER A 64 8.55 9.09 16.40
C SER A 64 7.44 10.02 15.89
N ASN A 65 7.41 10.32 14.60
CA ASN A 65 6.36 11.16 14.02
C ASN A 65 5.02 10.42 13.91
N LEU A 66 5.03 9.12 13.60
CA LEU A 66 3.83 8.30 13.68
C LEU A 66 3.27 8.27 15.10
N LEU A 67 4.14 8.11 16.10
CA LEU A 67 3.75 8.10 17.50
C LEU A 67 3.20 9.47 17.93
N GLN A 68 3.80 10.57 17.45
CA GLN A 68 3.27 11.92 17.66
C GLN A 68 1.90 12.11 17.03
N ASN A 69 1.71 11.67 15.78
CA ASN A 69 0.40 11.68 15.13
C ASN A 69 -0.59 10.71 15.77
N ALA A 70 -0.11 9.71 16.50
CA ALA A 70 -0.87 8.81 17.36
C ALA A 70 -1.13 9.38 18.76
N THR A 71 -0.66 10.58 19.10
CA THR A 71 -0.98 11.24 20.38
C THR A 71 -2.50 11.46 20.60
N PRO A 72 -3.33 11.76 19.57
CA PRO A 72 -4.79 11.79 19.69
C PRO A 72 -5.40 10.48 20.21
N MET A 73 -4.71 9.35 20.08
CA MET A 73 -5.13 8.03 20.56
C MET A 73 -5.24 7.98 22.09
N ASN A 74 -4.28 8.60 22.79
CA ASN A 74 -4.31 8.73 24.25
C ASN A 74 -5.46 9.66 24.69
N TYR A 75 -5.74 10.71 23.91
CA TYR A 75 -6.91 11.55 24.15
C TYR A 75 -8.22 10.79 23.92
N PHE A 76 -8.32 9.96 22.88
CA PHE A 76 -9.52 9.17 22.60
C PHE A 76 -9.82 8.15 23.70
N GLN A 77 -8.80 7.51 24.29
CA GLN A 77 -8.98 6.65 25.45
C GLN A 77 -9.62 7.39 26.63
N ILE A 78 -9.16 8.62 26.90
CA ILE A 78 -9.71 9.48 27.95
C ILE A 78 -11.16 9.87 27.61
N GLN A 79 -11.44 10.25 26.37
CA GLN A 79 -12.79 10.63 25.91
C GLN A 79 -13.80 9.48 26.01
N THR A 80 -13.38 8.25 25.71
CA THR A 80 -14.27 7.07 25.71
C THR A 80 -14.48 6.44 27.09
N ASN A 81 -13.88 6.99 28.17
CA ASN A 81 -13.91 6.44 29.53
C ASN A 81 -13.55 4.95 29.59
N ASN A 82 -12.76 4.44 28.63
CA ASN A 82 -12.40 3.04 28.57
C ASN A 82 -11.18 2.77 29.44
N THR A 83 -11.34 2.97 30.75
CA THR A 83 -10.30 2.85 31.79
C THR A 83 -9.93 1.40 32.12
N LYS A 84 -10.57 0.42 31.46
CA LYS A 84 -10.35 -1.01 31.70
C LYS A 84 -8.98 -1.50 31.21
N GLN A 85 -8.38 -0.81 30.24
CA GLN A 85 -7.05 -1.12 29.75
C GLN A 85 -6.09 0.06 29.99
N SER A 86 -4.82 -0.26 30.24
CA SER A 86 -3.75 0.73 30.42
C SER A 86 -3.53 1.57 29.16
N SER A 87 -2.97 2.77 29.32
CA SER A 87 -2.55 3.61 28.19
C SER A 87 -1.60 2.89 27.25
N MET A 88 -1.57 3.28 25.99
CA MET A 88 -0.63 2.72 25.01
C MET A 88 0.80 3.11 25.36
N THR A 89 1.72 2.16 25.29
CA THR A 89 3.17 2.37 25.41
C THR A 89 3.84 2.33 24.04
N ASP A 90 5.10 2.74 23.95
CA ASP A 90 5.88 2.64 22.71
C ASP A 90 6.02 1.17 22.25
N ILE A 91 6.11 0.24 23.21
CA ILE A 91 6.15 -1.21 22.94
C ILE A 91 4.83 -1.66 22.33
N ASP A 92 3.69 -1.23 22.89
CA ASP A 92 2.37 -1.53 22.33
C ASP A 92 2.25 -1.02 20.89
N PHE A 93 2.75 0.19 20.63
CA PHE A 93 2.70 0.79 19.30
C PHE A 93 3.55 0.01 18.29
N ASN A 94 4.77 -0.40 18.67
CA ASN A 94 5.61 -1.24 17.83
C ASN A 94 4.97 -2.61 17.55
N CYS A 95 4.44 -3.28 18.58
CA CYS A 95 3.72 -4.54 18.40
C CYS A 95 2.48 -4.38 17.51
N LEU A 96 1.78 -3.25 17.59
CA LEU A 96 0.66 -2.94 16.70
C LEU A 96 1.13 -2.82 15.24
N LEU A 97 2.19 -2.07 14.98
CA LEU A 97 2.73 -1.92 13.62
C LEU A 97 3.24 -3.26 13.08
N GLU A 98 4.01 -4.01 13.86
CA GLU A 98 4.48 -5.36 13.50
C GLU A 98 3.31 -6.29 13.17
N PHE A 99 2.24 -6.27 13.97
CA PHE A 99 1.04 -7.04 13.70
C PHE A 99 0.36 -6.61 12.39
N LEU A 100 0.22 -5.30 12.12
CA LEU A 100 -0.39 -4.79 10.89
C LEU A 100 0.42 -5.19 9.64
N PHE A 101 1.75 -5.13 9.69
CA PHE A 101 2.61 -5.61 8.61
C PHE A 101 2.54 -7.12 8.45
N HIS A 102 2.53 -7.88 9.54
CA HIS A 102 2.40 -9.33 9.45
C HIS A 102 1.04 -9.72 8.84
N ALA A 103 -0.03 -9.04 9.24
CA ALA A 103 -1.39 -9.30 8.76
C ALA A 103 -1.64 -8.90 7.31
N SER A 104 -0.82 -8.01 6.74
CA SER A 104 -0.87 -7.68 5.31
C SER A 104 -0.27 -8.78 4.44
N VAL A 105 0.65 -9.58 4.99
CA VAL A 105 1.29 -10.71 4.30
C VAL A 105 0.53 -12.02 4.54
N VAL A 106 0.21 -12.31 5.81
CA VAL A 106 -0.45 -13.56 6.22
C VAL A 106 -1.90 -13.24 6.56
N HIS A 107 -2.75 -13.13 5.54
CA HIS A 107 -4.14 -12.74 5.74
C HIS A 107 -4.99 -13.86 6.35
N LEU A 108 -5.70 -13.56 7.45
CA LEU A 108 -6.76 -14.41 8.02
C LEU A 108 -8.08 -13.65 8.03
N SER A 109 -9.19 -14.35 7.75
CA SER A 109 -10.53 -13.74 7.64
C SER A 109 -10.97 -13.01 8.90
N ASN A 110 -10.55 -13.47 10.08
CA ASN A 110 -10.79 -12.77 11.34
C ASN A 110 -9.46 -12.48 12.03
N LYS A 111 -9.26 -11.22 12.44
CA LYS A 111 -8.06 -10.80 13.20
C LYS A 111 -7.86 -11.60 14.49
N ARG A 112 -8.91 -12.17 15.09
CA ARG A 112 -8.79 -12.98 16.31
C ARG A 112 -8.14 -14.33 16.06
N ASP A 113 -8.15 -14.81 14.81
CA ASP A 113 -7.66 -16.14 14.45
C ASP A 113 -6.14 -16.27 14.51
N TYR A 114 -5.40 -15.15 14.54
CA TYR A 114 -3.95 -15.18 14.77
C TYR A 114 -3.59 -15.75 16.15
N TRP A 115 -4.53 -15.73 17.12
CA TRP A 115 -4.37 -16.33 18.45
C TRP A 115 -5.13 -17.66 18.62
N SER A 116 -5.93 -18.08 17.64
CA SER A 116 -6.70 -19.32 17.68
C SER A 116 -5.78 -20.53 17.59
N LYS A 117 -6.08 -21.62 18.32
CA LYS A 117 -5.21 -22.81 18.39
C LYS A 117 -4.92 -23.44 17.01
N SER A 118 -5.90 -23.42 16.11
CA SER A 118 -5.81 -24.03 14.77
C SER A 118 -5.00 -23.22 13.76
N SER A 119 -4.90 -21.91 13.94
CA SER A 119 -4.31 -20.95 12.99
C SER A 119 -3.30 -20.01 13.67
N ARG A 120 -2.80 -20.42 14.84
CA ARG A 120 -1.95 -19.59 15.70
C ARG A 120 -0.73 -19.12 14.92
N GLN A 121 -0.55 -17.80 14.86
CA GLN A 121 0.65 -17.17 14.34
C GLN A 121 1.53 -16.77 15.52
N SER A 122 2.60 -17.52 15.78
CA SER A 122 3.51 -17.27 16.91
C SER A 122 4.07 -15.85 16.91
N MET A 123 4.41 -15.31 15.73
CA MET A 123 4.91 -13.94 15.57
C MET A 123 3.99 -12.89 16.20
N ALA A 124 2.68 -13.02 16.02
CA ALA A 124 1.71 -12.12 16.65
C ALA A 124 1.39 -12.55 18.09
N ALA A 125 1.18 -13.86 18.28
CA ALA A 125 0.53 -14.38 19.47
C ALA A 125 1.45 -14.59 20.67
N ASP A 126 2.76 -14.60 20.46
CA ASP A 126 3.77 -14.59 21.52
C ASP A 126 4.22 -13.16 21.87
N ALA A 127 4.13 -12.21 20.94
CA ALA A 127 4.55 -10.83 21.13
C ALA A 127 3.55 -10.00 21.96
N ILE A 128 2.24 -10.21 21.75
CA ILE A 128 1.20 -9.40 22.40
C ILE A 128 -0.10 -10.19 22.52
N SER A 129 -0.90 -9.88 23.55
CA SER A 129 -2.17 -10.57 23.76
C SER A 129 -3.21 -10.15 22.72
N ARG A 130 -4.10 -11.08 22.37
CA ARG A 130 -5.22 -10.84 21.44
C ARG A 130 -6.01 -9.61 21.85
N ASP A 131 -6.44 -9.57 23.11
CA ASP A 131 -7.36 -8.54 23.59
C ASP A 131 -6.66 -7.17 23.68
N ARG A 132 -5.33 -7.14 23.86
CA ARG A 132 -4.55 -5.92 23.78
C ARG A 132 -4.48 -5.43 22.33
N ILE A 133 -4.16 -6.27 21.35
CA ILE A 133 -4.15 -5.84 19.94
C ILE A 133 -5.53 -5.37 19.46
N MET A 134 -6.60 -6.08 19.80
CA MET A 134 -7.95 -5.66 19.44
C MET A 134 -8.28 -4.28 20.02
N TYR A 135 -7.86 -4.03 21.27
CA TYR A 135 -8.01 -2.73 21.91
C TYR A 135 -7.19 -1.66 21.19
N LEU A 136 -5.89 -1.90 20.93
CA LEU A 136 -5.01 -0.96 20.23
C LEU A 136 -5.55 -0.61 18.84
N CYS A 137 -6.03 -1.60 18.06
CA CYS A 137 -6.70 -1.35 16.78
C CYS A 137 -7.97 -0.50 16.94
N SER A 138 -8.72 -0.66 18.03
CA SER A 138 -9.97 0.09 18.25
C SER A 138 -9.75 1.55 18.64
N ILE A 139 -8.60 1.86 19.22
CA ILE A 139 -8.26 3.22 19.60
C ILE A 139 -7.38 3.92 18.56
N LEU A 140 -6.87 3.23 17.52
CA LEU A 140 -5.97 3.77 16.50
C LEU A 140 -6.59 4.98 15.78
N HIS A 141 -6.14 6.17 16.16
CA HIS A 141 -6.57 7.46 15.61
C HIS A 141 -5.36 8.35 15.31
N PHE A 142 -5.42 9.06 14.19
CA PHE A 142 -4.39 10.01 13.74
C PHE A 142 -4.85 11.47 13.81
N HIS A 143 -6.06 11.71 14.30
CA HIS A 143 -6.67 13.03 14.43
C HIS A 143 -7.57 13.07 15.67
N ASP A 144 -7.80 14.25 16.23
CA ASP A 144 -8.74 14.42 17.34
C ASP A 144 -10.16 14.61 16.81
N ASN A 145 -11.04 13.67 17.16
CA ASN A 145 -12.45 13.68 16.75
C ASN A 145 -13.23 14.87 17.36
N SER A 146 -12.70 15.55 18.38
CA SER A 146 -13.39 16.68 19.05
C SER A 146 -13.38 17.98 18.23
N ILE A 147 -12.41 18.12 17.31
CA ILE A 147 -12.19 19.29 16.47
C ILE A 147 -12.46 19.04 14.99
N GLU A 148 -12.80 17.79 14.64
CA GLU A 148 -13.06 17.34 13.28
C GLU A 148 -14.25 18.08 12.66
N LYS A 149 -14.05 18.57 11.43
CA LYS A 149 -15.10 19.17 10.60
C LYS A 149 -15.43 18.32 9.37
N ASP A 150 -14.44 17.59 8.87
CA ASP A 150 -14.58 16.71 7.71
C ASP A 150 -13.94 15.34 7.98
N LYS A 151 -14.53 14.28 7.42
CA LYS A 151 -14.06 12.89 7.55
C LYS A 151 -12.63 12.71 7.02
N VAL A 152 -12.22 13.50 6.02
CA VAL A 152 -10.87 13.42 5.47
C VAL A 152 -9.79 13.82 6.50
N GLU A 153 -10.14 14.68 7.46
CA GLU A 153 -9.21 15.18 8.49
C GLU A 153 -8.71 14.03 9.38
N LYS A 154 -9.46 12.91 9.48
CA LYS A 154 -9.06 11.72 10.25
C LYS A 154 -7.76 11.08 9.77
N VAL A 155 -7.50 11.13 8.46
CA VAL A 155 -6.35 10.48 7.82
C VAL A 155 -5.38 11.50 7.25
N GLN A 156 -5.75 12.77 7.19
CA GLN A 156 -4.92 13.83 6.63
C GLN A 156 -3.54 13.92 7.29
N PRO A 157 -3.38 13.86 8.64
CA PRO A 157 -2.05 13.96 9.25
C PRO A 157 -1.09 12.86 8.81
N ILE A 158 -1.58 11.62 8.71
CA ILE A 158 -0.76 10.50 8.26
C ILE A 158 -0.46 10.56 6.76
N LEU A 159 -1.43 10.98 5.93
CA LEU A 159 -1.23 11.16 4.49
C LEU A 159 -0.21 12.25 4.19
N GLU A 160 -0.34 13.41 4.82
CA GLU A 160 0.61 14.52 4.67
C GLU A 160 2.02 14.11 5.05
N TYR A 161 2.16 13.41 6.18
CA TYR A 161 3.42 12.88 6.64
C TYR A 161 4.04 11.90 5.64
N PHE A 162 3.26 10.91 5.19
CA PHE A 162 3.72 9.92 4.21
C PHE A 162 4.12 10.56 2.89
N ASN A 163 3.32 11.48 2.38
CA ASN A 163 3.58 12.21 1.14
C ASN A 163 4.84 13.09 1.25
N ALA A 164 5.02 13.77 2.38
CA ALA A 164 6.24 14.54 2.65
C ALA A 164 7.48 13.65 2.66
N ARG A 165 7.37 12.45 3.24
CA ARG A 165 8.48 11.50 3.27
C ARG A 165 8.80 10.92 1.90
N CYS A 166 7.79 10.56 1.11
CA CYS A 166 7.98 10.07 -0.26
C CYS A 166 8.72 11.10 -1.13
N ARG A 167 8.33 12.38 -1.06
CA ARG A 167 9.03 13.47 -1.77
C ARG A 167 10.49 13.68 -1.33
N GLN A 168 10.82 13.30 -0.10
CA GLN A 168 12.20 13.39 0.40
C GLN A 168 13.08 12.26 -0.11
N ILE A 169 12.53 11.07 -0.35
CA ILE A 169 13.30 9.86 -0.68
C ILE A 169 13.29 9.51 -2.17
N VAL A 170 12.20 9.83 -2.87
CA VAL A 170 12.01 9.53 -4.29
C VAL A 170 12.53 10.69 -5.13
N GLU A 171 13.29 10.36 -6.17
CA GLU A 171 13.60 11.27 -7.27
C GLU A 171 12.64 10.94 -8.43
N PRO A 172 11.78 11.86 -8.88
CA PRO A 172 10.86 11.59 -9.98
C PRO A 172 11.61 11.37 -11.29
N GLU A 173 11.26 10.32 -12.02
CA GLU A 173 11.76 10.11 -13.37
C GLU A 173 11.01 10.99 -14.39
N ASN A 174 11.58 11.14 -15.59
CA ASN A 174 10.96 11.94 -16.66
C ASN A 174 9.60 11.38 -17.11
N ASN A 175 9.43 10.06 -17.00
CA ASN A 175 8.22 9.36 -17.39
C ASN A 175 7.45 8.94 -16.13
N ILE A 176 6.35 9.63 -15.85
CA ILE A 176 5.45 9.30 -14.73
C ILE A 176 4.08 8.87 -15.27
N SER A 177 3.50 7.85 -14.64
CA SER A 177 2.11 7.45 -14.84
C SER A 177 1.26 7.97 -13.70
N ILE A 178 0.07 8.47 -14.03
CA ILE A 178 -0.96 8.84 -13.05
C ILE A 178 -2.12 7.88 -13.25
N ASP A 179 -2.52 7.22 -12.18
CA ASP A 179 -3.64 6.28 -12.17
C ASP A 179 -4.40 6.38 -10.84
N GLU A 180 -5.65 5.92 -10.85
CA GLU A 180 -6.52 5.88 -9.68
C GLU A 180 -6.47 4.49 -9.03
N GLN A 181 -6.33 4.45 -7.70
CA GLN A 181 -6.44 3.21 -6.94
C GLN A 181 -7.65 3.25 -6.01
N MET A 182 -8.57 2.32 -6.19
CA MET A 182 -9.66 2.10 -5.24
C MET A 182 -9.20 1.20 -4.10
N ILE A 183 -9.45 1.63 -2.86
CA ILE A 183 -9.23 0.83 -1.65
C ILE A 183 -10.61 0.35 -1.17
N PRO A 184 -10.91 -0.96 -1.27
CA PRO A 184 -12.22 -1.53 -0.93
C PRO A 184 -12.49 -1.64 0.58
#